data_AF-A0A955MDK4-F1
#
_entry.id   AF-A0A955MDK4-F1
#
_cell.length_a   1.000
_cell.length_b   1.000
_cell.length_c   1.000
_cell.angle_alpha   90.00
_cell.angle_beta   90.00
_cell.angle_gamma   90.00
#
_symmetry.space_group_name_H-M   'P 1'
#
loop_
_entity.id
_entity.type
_entity.pdbx_description
1 polymer ?
#
loop_
_entity_poly.entity_id
_entity_poly.type
_entity_poly.pdbx_seq_one_letter_code
_entity_poly.pdbx_strand_id
1 'polypeptide(L)'
;SLIQNIVEVEDITEEDARATLRAFYTAPPVIPHEIESQNSQDCLRCHLGVTKLEDGRVAMQTPHPQFSSCLQCHVPGQTSEFDQSKTQWEGLKEPKRGDRWVTMSPPTIPHRVKMRENCLSCHGPQNPDMHLRTTHPERTSCLQCHVPNYDKEFEIQENEFLN
;
A
#
# COMPACT_ATOMS: atom_id res chain seq x y z
N SER A 1 -3.72 5.56 42.74
CA SER A 1 -4.40 6.78 42.29
C SER A 1 -3.39 7.68 41.61
N LEU A 2 -3.12 7.44 40.32
CA LEU A 2 -2.31 8.30 39.46
C LEU A 2 -2.79 8.09 38.01
N ILE A 3 -3.73 8.96 37.60
CA ILE A 3 -3.75 9.73 36.33
C ILE A 3 -3.46 8.89 35.06
N GLN A 4 -4.43 8.32 34.35
CA GLN A 4 -5.27 8.98 33.31
C GLN A 4 -4.54 10.04 32.48
N ASN A 5 -3.80 9.61 31.47
CA ASN A 5 -3.49 10.42 30.29
C ASN A 5 -4.20 9.79 29.09
N ILE A 6 -5.50 10.06 29.01
CA ILE A 6 -6.26 9.98 27.76
C ILE A 6 -5.74 11.16 26.93
N VAL A 7 -4.96 10.87 25.90
CA VAL A 7 -4.64 11.86 24.88
C VAL A 7 -5.95 12.15 24.16
N GLU A 8 -6.35 13.42 24.20
CA GLU A 8 -7.58 13.92 23.59
C GLU A 8 -7.58 13.63 22.09
N VAL A 9 -8.73 13.15 21.62
CA VAL A 9 -8.95 12.68 20.25
C VAL A 9 -9.31 13.88 19.39
N GLU A 10 -8.31 14.59 18.88
CA GLU A 10 -8.48 15.57 17.81
C GLU A 10 -7.44 15.30 16.70
N ASP A 11 -7.96 14.94 15.52
CA ASP A 11 -7.29 14.74 14.21
C ASP A 11 -6.13 13.75 14.08
N ILE A 12 -6.39 12.48 14.40
CA ILE A 12 -5.61 11.34 13.86
C ILE A 12 -6.35 10.82 12.64
N THR A 13 -5.97 11.25 11.43
CA THR A 13 -6.43 10.56 10.22
C THR A 13 -5.85 9.15 10.25
N GLU A 14 -6.70 8.13 10.20
CA GLU A 14 -6.37 6.71 10.13
C GLU A 14 -5.07 6.47 9.35
N GLU A 15 -4.01 6.10 10.06
CA GLU A 15 -2.73 5.79 9.44
C GLU A 15 -2.92 4.53 8.58
N ASP A 16 -2.81 4.67 7.26
CA ASP A 16 -3.07 3.59 6.30
C ASP A 16 -2.20 2.38 6.70
N ALA A 17 -2.83 1.27 7.09
CA ALA A 17 -2.14 0.06 7.52
C ALA A 17 -1.15 -0.48 6.45
N ARG A 18 -1.29 -0.05 5.19
CA ARG A 18 -0.32 -0.30 4.12
C ARG A 18 0.98 0.48 4.30
N ALA A 19 0.88 1.74 4.70
CA ALA A 19 2.02 2.64 4.86
C ALA A 19 2.94 2.16 5.99
N THR A 20 2.37 1.67 7.10
CA THR A 20 3.13 1.16 8.26
C THR A 20 3.98 -0.08 7.94
N LEU A 21 3.63 -0.82 6.89
CA LEU A 21 4.40 -1.97 6.41
C LEU A 21 5.50 -1.59 5.42
N ARG A 22 5.78 -0.31 5.20
CA ARG A 22 6.79 0.17 4.24
C ARG A 22 7.69 1.21 4.87
N ALA A 23 8.95 1.22 4.45
CA ALA A 23 9.85 2.33 4.79
C ALA A 23 9.43 3.64 4.11
N PHE A 24 8.79 3.56 2.93
CA PHE A 24 8.27 4.68 2.14
C PHE A 24 7.31 4.16 1.06
N TYR A 25 6.50 5.02 0.44
CA TYR A 25 5.42 4.61 -0.47
C TYR A 25 5.81 3.56 -1.55
N THR A 26 6.96 3.75 -2.19
CA THR A 26 7.44 2.89 -3.28
C THR A 26 8.27 1.70 -2.79
N ALA A 27 8.55 1.59 -1.49
CA ALA A 27 9.23 0.44 -0.93
C ALA A 27 8.35 -0.82 -1.02
N PRO A 28 8.93 -2.00 -1.31
CA PRO A 28 8.25 -3.26 -1.08
C PRO A 28 7.81 -3.36 0.38
N PRO A 29 6.58 -3.82 0.67
CA PRO A 29 6.18 -4.05 2.05
C PRO A 29 7.07 -5.08 2.73
N VAL A 30 7.36 -4.85 4.01
CA VAL A 30 8.01 -5.84 4.86
C VAL A 30 7.07 -7.01 5.14
N ILE A 31 7.65 -8.15 5.53
CA ILE A 31 6.91 -9.36 5.92
C ILE A 31 6.68 -9.28 7.44
N PRO A 32 5.43 -9.08 7.91
CA PRO A 32 5.13 -8.88 9.33
C PRO A 32 4.89 -10.20 10.09
N HIS A 33 5.27 -11.33 9.50
CA HIS A 33 5.08 -12.66 10.05
C HIS A 33 6.34 -13.51 9.81
N GLU A 34 6.42 -14.65 10.49
CA GLU A 34 7.54 -15.59 10.33
C GLU A 34 7.56 -16.21 8.92
N ILE A 35 8.76 -16.59 8.48
CA ILE A 35 9.00 -17.20 7.18
C ILE A 35 9.56 -18.60 7.41
N GLU A 36 8.74 -19.60 7.18
CA GLU A 36 9.10 -21.02 7.38
C GLU A 36 9.81 -21.63 6.16
N SER A 37 9.66 -21.01 4.98
CA SER A 37 10.13 -21.54 3.70
C SER A 37 10.49 -20.41 2.74
N GLN A 38 11.50 -20.63 1.90
CA GLN A 38 11.87 -19.73 0.80
C GLN A 38 11.18 -20.10 -0.52
N ASN A 39 10.35 -21.13 -0.54
CA ASN A 39 9.60 -21.52 -1.73
C ASN A 39 8.44 -20.55 -1.96
N SER A 40 8.44 -19.86 -3.10
CA SER A 40 7.37 -18.93 -3.48
C SER A 40 5.96 -19.53 -3.43
N GLN A 41 5.81 -20.82 -3.71
CA GLN A 41 4.50 -21.47 -3.65
C GLN A 41 3.90 -21.45 -2.24
N ASP A 42 4.73 -21.48 -1.20
CA ASP A 42 4.25 -21.40 0.18
C ASP A 42 3.74 -19.99 0.51
N CYS A 43 4.39 -18.94 0.00
CA CYS A 43 3.90 -17.56 0.09
C CYS A 43 2.56 -17.40 -0.66
N LEU A 44 2.46 -17.97 -1.86
CA LEU A 44 1.29 -17.82 -2.72
C LEU A 44 0.04 -18.52 -2.18
N ARG A 45 0.16 -19.46 -1.24
CA ARG A 45 -1.02 -20.06 -0.56
C ARG A 45 -1.95 -19.01 0.04
N CYS A 46 -1.38 -17.93 0.58
CA CYS A 46 -2.13 -16.82 1.16
C CYS A 46 -2.13 -15.57 0.27
N HIS A 47 -1.07 -15.36 -0.52
CA HIS A 47 -0.87 -14.14 -1.30
C HIS A 47 -1.35 -14.21 -2.76
N LEU A 48 -1.86 -15.34 -3.26
CA LEU A 48 -2.40 -15.43 -4.62
C LEU A 48 -3.73 -14.67 -4.77
N GLY A 49 -4.48 -14.53 -3.68
CA GLY A 49 -5.70 -13.73 -3.55
C GLY A 49 -5.73 -13.01 -2.20
N VAL A 50 -6.84 -12.34 -1.89
CA VAL A 50 -7.03 -11.81 -0.54
C VAL A 50 -7.45 -12.95 0.38
N THR A 51 -6.67 -13.22 1.42
CA THR A 51 -6.93 -14.32 2.36
C THR A 51 -7.11 -13.78 3.77
N LYS A 52 -8.25 -14.08 4.40
CA LYS A 52 -8.49 -13.79 5.82
C LYS A 52 -8.00 -14.96 6.67
N LEU A 53 -7.13 -14.67 7.64
CA LEU A 53 -6.61 -15.63 8.60
C LEU A 53 -7.58 -15.78 9.80
N GLU A 54 -7.46 -16.88 10.54
CA GLU A 54 -8.34 -17.19 11.69
C GLU A 54 -8.23 -16.15 12.81
N ASP A 55 -7.03 -15.59 13.01
CA ASP A 55 -6.75 -14.54 13.99
C ASP A 55 -7.22 -13.13 13.56
N GLY A 56 -7.92 -13.04 12.42
CA GLY A 56 -8.48 -11.80 11.90
C GLY A 56 -7.54 -10.99 11.00
N ARG A 57 -6.26 -11.37 10.87
CA ARG A 57 -5.34 -10.74 9.91
C ARG A 57 -5.77 -11.02 8.46
N VAL A 58 -5.34 -10.15 7.55
CA VAL A 58 -5.62 -10.28 6.12
C VAL A 58 -4.32 -10.27 5.34
N ALA A 59 -4.07 -11.36 4.59
CA ALA A 59 -3.02 -11.41 3.60
C ALA A 59 -3.54 -10.80 2.29
N MET A 60 -2.87 -9.76 1.81
CA MET A 60 -3.21 -9.12 0.54
C MET A 60 -2.70 -9.93 -0.64
N GLN A 61 -3.44 -9.87 -1.74
CA GLN A 61 -3.00 -10.40 -3.03
C GLN A 61 -1.74 -9.69 -3.50
N THR A 62 -0.74 -10.45 -3.97
CA THR A 62 0.43 -9.85 -4.62
C THR A 62 0.07 -9.31 -6.02
N PRO A 63 0.53 -8.11 -6.38
CA PRO A 63 0.33 -7.61 -7.74
C PRO A 63 1.15 -8.36 -8.79
N HIS A 64 2.12 -9.19 -8.37
CA HIS A 64 3.08 -9.81 -9.25
C HIS A 64 3.36 -11.28 -8.88
N PRO A 65 2.35 -12.16 -8.99
CA PRO A 65 2.47 -13.58 -8.59
C PRO A 65 3.42 -14.39 -9.48
N GLN A 66 3.79 -13.87 -10.65
CA GLN A 66 4.73 -14.50 -11.58
C GLN A 66 6.18 -14.49 -11.10
N PHE A 67 6.54 -13.63 -10.13
CA PHE A 67 7.90 -13.58 -9.59
C PHE A 67 8.04 -14.56 -8.43
N SER A 68 9.01 -15.47 -8.54
CA SER A 68 9.23 -16.56 -7.58
C SER A 68 10.26 -16.26 -6.48
N SER A 69 10.92 -15.10 -6.53
CA SER A 69 11.98 -14.73 -5.58
C SER A 69 11.52 -13.63 -4.62
N CYS A 70 10.45 -13.89 -3.85
CA CYS A 70 9.80 -12.89 -3.00
C CYS A 70 10.77 -12.16 -2.06
N LEU A 71 11.68 -12.91 -1.43
CA LEU A 71 12.65 -12.42 -0.45
C LEU A 71 13.77 -11.56 -1.05
N GLN A 72 13.82 -11.43 -2.37
CA GLN A 72 14.72 -10.48 -3.03
C GLN A 72 14.31 -9.02 -2.74
N CYS A 73 13.02 -8.78 -2.52
CA CYS A 73 12.47 -7.44 -2.31
C CYS A 73 11.73 -7.32 -0.97
N HIS A 74 10.99 -8.35 -0.56
CA HIS A 74 10.24 -8.37 0.69
C HIS A 74 11.08 -8.93 1.83
N VAL A 75 11.42 -8.08 2.79
CA VAL A 75 12.27 -8.43 3.93
C VAL A 75 11.44 -8.59 5.21
N PRO A 76 11.84 -9.43 6.18
CA PRO A 76 11.18 -9.50 7.48
C PRO A 76 11.11 -8.13 8.18
N GLY A 77 9.98 -7.81 8.80
CA GLY A 77 9.71 -6.50 9.41
C GLY A 77 10.40 -6.21 10.75
N GLN A 78 11.29 -7.10 11.22
CA GLN A 78 12.06 -6.85 12.44
C GLN A 78 13.45 -6.33 12.09
N THR A 79 13.66 -5.04 12.26
CA THR A 79 15.01 -4.48 12.49
C THR A 79 14.94 -3.51 13.65
N SER A 80 14.98 -4.03 14.88
CA SER A 80 15.15 -3.25 16.12
C SER A 80 16.51 -2.56 16.22
N GLU A 81 17.35 -2.66 15.19
CA GLU A 81 18.74 -2.21 15.22
C GLU A 81 18.98 -0.89 14.45
N PHE A 82 18.04 -0.45 13.61
CA PHE A 82 18.19 0.81 12.88
C PHE A 82 17.48 1.96 13.60
N ASP A 83 18.27 2.80 14.24
CA ASP A 83 17.81 4.04 14.85
C ASP A 83 17.46 5.06 13.77
N GLN A 84 16.17 5.17 13.43
CA GLN A 84 15.65 6.11 12.44
C GLN A 84 15.99 7.57 12.78
N SER A 85 16.23 7.91 14.06
CA SER A 85 16.63 9.26 14.46
C SER A 85 18.02 9.65 13.94
N LYS A 86 18.82 8.69 13.46
CA LYS A 86 20.14 8.93 12.86
C LYS A 86 20.07 9.32 11.38
N THR A 87 18.88 9.39 10.78
CA THR A 87 18.69 9.85 9.41
C THR A 87 17.66 11.00 9.36
N GLN A 88 17.95 12.00 8.53
CA GLN A 88 17.03 13.09 8.18
C GLN A 88 16.25 12.79 6.89
N TRP A 89 16.41 11.59 6.35
CA TRP A 89 15.74 11.20 5.10
C TRP A 89 14.27 10.89 5.38
N GLU A 90 13.40 11.59 4.67
CA GLU A 90 11.97 11.32 4.65
C GLU A 90 11.58 10.63 3.35
N GLY A 91 10.78 9.58 3.47
CA GLY A 91 10.25 8.85 2.33
C GLY A 91 9.15 9.61 1.59
N LEU A 92 8.89 9.19 0.34
CA LEU A 92 7.72 9.67 -0.39
C LEU A 92 6.44 9.25 0.35
N LYS A 93 5.52 10.22 0.52
CA LYS A 93 4.16 9.97 1.00
C LYS A 93 3.36 9.27 -0.11
N GLU A 94 2.35 8.49 0.27
CA GLU A 94 1.50 7.82 -0.71
C GLU A 94 0.67 8.84 -1.49
N PRO A 95 0.55 8.72 -2.82
CA PRO A 95 -0.23 9.63 -3.63
C PRO A 95 -1.71 9.48 -3.31
N LYS A 96 -2.40 10.62 -3.28
CA LYS A 96 -3.85 10.69 -3.12
C LYS A 96 -4.56 10.29 -4.42
N ARG A 97 -5.89 10.34 -4.41
CA ARG A 97 -6.75 10.06 -5.57
C ARG A 97 -6.27 10.84 -6.81
N GLY A 98 -6.16 10.16 -7.94
CA GLY A 98 -5.81 10.79 -9.22
C GLY A 98 -6.86 11.79 -9.70
N ASP A 99 -6.39 12.81 -10.41
CA ASP A 99 -7.22 13.89 -10.96
C ASP A 99 -8.23 13.38 -11.99
N ARG A 100 -9.26 14.19 -12.21
CA ARG A 100 -10.24 14.00 -13.27
C ARG A 100 -10.31 15.26 -14.13
N TRP A 101 -10.43 15.08 -15.44
CA TRP A 101 -10.70 16.20 -16.35
C TRP A 101 -12.06 16.85 -16.06
N VAL A 102 -13.11 16.03 -15.95
CA VAL A 102 -14.44 16.43 -15.46
C VAL A 102 -14.99 15.36 -14.51
N THR A 103 -16.04 15.68 -13.74
CA THR A 103 -16.61 14.80 -12.71
C THR A 103 -16.89 13.37 -13.20
N MET A 104 -17.37 13.22 -14.44
CA MET A 104 -17.69 11.92 -15.03
C MET A 104 -16.50 11.20 -15.67
N SER A 105 -15.36 11.87 -15.87
CA SER A 105 -14.17 11.24 -16.43
C SER A 105 -13.58 10.23 -15.45
N PRO A 106 -13.01 9.11 -15.92
CA PRO A 106 -12.18 8.24 -15.11
C PRO A 106 -11.05 9.04 -14.45
N PRO A 107 -10.69 8.73 -13.19
CA PRO A 107 -9.50 9.31 -12.56
C PRO A 107 -8.23 8.79 -13.24
N THR A 108 -7.20 9.63 -13.29
CA THR A 108 -5.86 9.18 -13.67
C THR A 108 -5.28 8.21 -12.65
N ILE A 109 -4.26 7.44 -13.03
CA ILE A 109 -3.51 6.58 -12.11
C ILE A 109 -2.41 7.42 -11.48
N PRO A 110 -2.43 7.66 -10.16
CA PRO A 110 -1.51 8.60 -9.52
C PRO A 110 -0.18 7.95 -9.09
N HIS A 111 0.08 6.72 -9.56
CA HIS A 111 1.24 5.91 -9.16
C HIS A 111 1.81 5.13 -10.34
N ARG A 112 3.06 4.71 -10.25
CA ARG A 112 3.67 3.82 -11.25
C ARG A 112 2.94 2.49 -11.32
N VAL A 113 2.75 2.00 -12.54
CA VAL A 113 2.10 0.72 -12.82
C VAL A 113 3.09 -0.45 -12.82
N LYS A 114 4.39 -0.18 -13.00
CA LYS A 114 5.43 -1.22 -12.99
C LYS A 114 5.48 -1.90 -11.62
N MET A 115 5.47 -3.25 -11.60
CA MET A 115 5.30 -4.08 -10.39
C MET A 115 3.94 -3.92 -9.69
N ARG A 116 2.95 -3.27 -10.33
CA ARG A 116 1.58 -3.04 -9.86
C ARG A 116 0.55 -3.26 -10.99
N GLU A 117 0.91 -4.09 -11.97
CA GLU A 117 0.15 -4.29 -13.20
C GLU A 117 -1.18 -5.02 -12.94
N ASN A 118 -1.24 -5.89 -11.93
CA ASN A 118 -2.47 -6.52 -11.49
C ASN A 118 -3.30 -5.53 -10.65
N CYS A 119 -4.00 -4.60 -11.31
CA CYS A 119 -4.75 -3.53 -10.64
C CYS A 119 -5.72 -4.06 -9.55
N LEU A 120 -6.31 -5.24 -9.77
CA LEU A 120 -7.27 -5.83 -8.83
C LEU A 120 -6.64 -6.34 -7.54
N SER A 121 -5.31 -6.45 -7.43
CA SER A 121 -4.67 -6.79 -6.15
C SER A 121 -4.93 -5.73 -5.07
N CYS A 122 -5.11 -4.48 -5.48
CA CYS A 122 -5.46 -3.35 -4.61
C CYS A 122 -6.87 -2.81 -4.91
N HIS A 123 -7.31 -2.80 -6.16
CA HIS A 123 -8.62 -2.27 -6.52
C HIS A 123 -9.73 -3.33 -6.60
N GLY A 124 -9.45 -4.59 -6.24
CA GLY A 124 -10.41 -5.69 -6.33
C GLY A 124 -11.50 -5.67 -5.26
N PRO A 125 -12.63 -6.37 -5.49
CA PRO A 125 -13.79 -6.34 -4.60
C PRO A 125 -13.52 -6.90 -3.19
N GLN A 126 -12.47 -7.72 -3.05
CA GLN A 126 -12.10 -8.37 -1.80
C GLN A 126 -11.13 -7.54 -0.96
N ASN A 127 -10.62 -6.38 -1.44
CA ASN A 127 -9.72 -5.56 -0.65
C ASN A 127 -10.42 -5.11 0.65
N PRO A 128 -9.86 -5.34 1.85
CA PRO A 128 -10.46 -4.86 3.10
C PRO A 128 -10.74 -3.34 3.11
N ASP A 129 -9.87 -2.53 2.49
CA ASP A 129 -10.10 -1.10 2.31
C ASP A 129 -11.09 -0.85 1.16
N MET A 130 -12.27 -0.36 1.51
CA MET A 130 -13.32 -0.07 0.55
C MET A 130 -13.05 1.18 -0.31
N HIS A 131 -12.23 2.12 0.16
CA HIS A 131 -11.89 3.34 -0.57
C HIS A 131 -10.99 3.05 -1.78
N LEU A 132 -10.23 1.96 -1.72
CA LEU A 132 -9.41 1.48 -2.83
C LEU A 132 -10.20 0.66 -3.85
N ARG A 133 -11.40 0.17 -3.54
CA ARG A 133 -12.12 -0.71 -4.48
C ARG A 133 -12.58 0.04 -5.72
N THR A 134 -12.42 -0.59 -6.88
CA THR A 134 -13.08 -0.12 -8.10
C THR A 134 -14.58 -0.38 -8.03
N THR A 135 -15.36 0.47 -8.69
CA THR A 135 -16.81 0.30 -8.81
C THR A 135 -17.22 -0.63 -9.95
N HIS A 136 -16.25 -1.04 -10.79
CA HIS A 136 -16.47 -1.85 -11.99
C HIS A 136 -15.38 -2.92 -12.14
N PRO A 137 -15.33 -3.91 -11.24
CA PRO A 137 -14.28 -4.93 -11.22
C PRO A 137 -14.33 -5.88 -12.42
N GLU A 138 -15.44 -5.90 -13.16
CA GLU A 138 -15.62 -6.68 -14.38
C GLU A 138 -14.80 -6.14 -15.57
N ARG A 139 -14.31 -4.90 -15.48
CA ARG A 139 -13.48 -4.30 -16.53
C ARG A 139 -12.03 -4.77 -16.40
N THR A 140 -11.56 -5.49 -17.40
CA THR A 140 -10.21 -6.09 -17.41
C THR A 140 -9.13 -5.19 -18.02
N SER A 141 -9.50 -4.20 -18.82
CA SER A 141 -8.56 -3.27 -19.48
C SER A 141 -8.55 -1.89 -18.81
N CYS A 142 -8.07 -1.82 -17.57
CA CYS A 142 -8.10 -0.60 -16.75
C CYS A 142 -7.44 0.60 -17.45
N LEU A 143 -6.30 0.36 -18.11
CA LEU A 143 -5.50 1.39 -18.80
C LEU A 143 -6.16 1.94 -20.07
N GLN A 144 -7.27 1.34 -20.54
CA GLN A 144 -8.05 1.91 -21.64
C GLN A 144 -8.68 3.25 -21.24
N CYS A 145 -9.01 3.40 -19.96
CA CYS A 145 -9.74 4.56 -19.44
C CYS A 145 -8.93 5.33 -18.39
N HIS A 146 -8.17 4.63 -17.55
CA HIS A 146 -7.36 5.22 -16.49
C HIS A 146 -5.95 5.49 -17.02
N VAL A 147 -5.72 6.71 -17.49
CA VAL A 147 -4.41 7.14 -18.01
C VAL A 147 -3.45 7.42 -16.85
N PRO A 148 -2.19 6.95 -16.90
CA PRO A 148 -1.22 7.29 -15.87
C PRO A 148 -0.88 8.78 -15.82
N ASN A 149 -0.82 9.32 -14.60
CA ASN A 149 -0.23 10.61 -14.29
C ASN A 149 0.80 10.41 -13.19
N TYR A 150 2.03 10.06 -13.59
CA TYR A 150 3.09 9.72 -12.63
C TYR A 150 3.68 10.93 -11.90
N ASP A 151 3.42 12.15 -12.37
CA ASP A 151 3.88 13.35 -11.68
C ASP A 151 3.24 13.45 -10.28
N LYS A 152 2.01 12.93 -10.13
CA LYS A 152 1.30 12.81 -8.85
C LYS A 152 2.00 11.93 -7.81
N GLU A 153 2.86 11.01 -8.23
CA GLU A 153 3.60 10.13 -7.33
C GLU A 153 4.73 10.87 -6.59
N PHE A 154 5.17 12.00 -7.15
CA PHE A 154 6.27 12.82 -6.64
C PHE A 154 5.82 14.22 -6.22
N GLU A 155 4.53 14.53 -6.31
CA GLU A 155 3.97 15.75 -5.72
C GLU A 155 4.16 15.68 -4.20
N ILE A 156 5.25 16.29 -3.73
CA ILE A 156 5.40 16.71 -2.35
C ILE A 156 4.19 17.60 -2.09
N GLN A 157 3.44 17.38 -1.01
CA GLN A 157 2.38 18.30 -0.61
C GLN A 157 3.06 19.62 -0.22
N GLU A 158 3.32 20.51 -1.18
CA GLU A 158 4.05 21.78 -1.04
C GLU A 158 3.33 22.80 -0.13
N ASN A 159 2.27 22.42 0.58
CA ASN A 159 1.42 23.32 1.36
C ASN A 159 1.50 23.12 2.88
N GLU A 160 2.52 22.47 3.43
CA GLU A 160 2.75 22.39 4.90
C GLU A 160 3.91 23.28 5.40
N PHE A 161 4.59 24.03 4.53
CA PHE A 161 5.72 24.91 4.93
C PHE A 161 5.51 26.42 4.67
N LEU A 162 4.26 26.84 4.44
CA LEU A 162 3.89 28.25 4.41
C LEU A 162 2.78 28.50 5.44
N ASN A 163 3.16 28.58 6.71
CA ASN A 163 2.52 29.40 7.74
C ASN A 163 3.54 29.70 8.85
#